data_AF-A0A819URE4-F1
#
_entry.id   AF-A0A819URE4-F1
#
_cell.length_a   1.000
_cell.length_b   1.000
_cell.length_c   1.000
_cell.angle_alpha   90.00
_cell.angle_beta   90.00
_cell.angle_gamma   90.00
#
_symmetry.space_group_name_H-M   'P 1'
#
loop_
_entity.id
_entity.type
_entity.pdbx_description
1 polymer ?
#
loop_
_entity_poly.entity_id
_entity_poly.type
_entity_poly.pdbx_seq_one_letter_code
_entity_poly.pdbx_strand_id
1 'polypeptide(L)'
;MRTQPNSCQKPIINTDSCNQKTVTEFYSSSKQKIIPQRIKSSITTACAEFAALDGRAFETMSGKGFLNLAQQLFDAGRVLGNSSTIKIEDLIPHSTTPGYRDP
;
A
#
# COMPACT_ATOMS: atom_id res chain seq x y z
N MET A 1 -11.70 42.20 54.99
CA MET A 1 -11.32 42.33 53.56
C MET A 1 -11.41 40.94 52.94
N ARG A 2 -12.31 40.77 51.96
CA ARG A 2 -12.59 39.49 51.27
C ARG A 2 -11.66 39.36 50.06
N THR A 3 -11.08 38.20 49.85
CA THR A 3 -10.52 37.78 48.56
C THR A 3 -11.06 36.39 48.25
N GLN A 4 -11.93 36.32 47.24
CA GLN A 4 -12.50 35.08 46.73
C GLN A 4 -11.55 34.39 45.75
N PRO A 5 -11.62 33.05 45.62
CA PRO A 5 -10.84 32.29 44.65
C PRO A 5 -11.43 32.43 43.24
N ASN A 6 -10.55 32.63 42.25
CA ASN A 6 -10.92 32.79 40.84
C ASN A 6 -11.53 31.51 40.29
N SER A 7 -12.85 31.53 40.12
CA SER A 7 -13.65 30.53 39.42
C SER A 7 -13.32 30.53 37.92
N CYS A 8 -13.14 29.33 37.36
CA CYS A 8 -12.92 29.05 35.95
C CYS A 8 -13.91 29.82 35.05
N GLN A 9 -13.38 30.70 34.19
CA GLN A 9 -14.16 31.32 33.14
C GLN A 9 -14.37 30.32 31.99
N LYS A 10 -15.62 30.04 31.65
CA LYS A 10 -16.01 29.27 30.46
C LYS A 10 -15.59 30.04 29.19
N PRO A 11 -15.07 29.38 28.14
CA PRO A 11 -14.78 30.07 26.90
C PRO A 11 -16.07 30.56 26.23
N ILE A 12 -16.00 31.82 25.80
CA ILE A 12 -16.98 32.50 24.96
C ILE A 12 -17.10 31.73 23.65
N ILE A 13 -18.32 31.33 23.28
CA ILE A 13 -18.62 30.72 21.98
C ILE A 13 -18.55 31.83 20.94
N ASN A 14 -17.38 32.00 20.33
CA ASN A 14 -17.27 32.73 19.06
C ASN A 14 -17.68 31.77 17.94
N THR A 15 -18.78 32.11 17.28
CA THR A 15 -19.24 31.50 16.03
C THR A 15 -18.32 31.92 14.90
N ASP A 16 -17.11 31.37 14.88
CA ASP A 16 -16.31 31.23 13.68
C ASP A 16 -16.48 29.79 13.20
N SER A 17 -16.91 29.62 11.96
CA SER A 17 -17.10 28.32 11.29
C SER A 17 -15.77 27.58 11.22
N CYS A 18 -15.40 26.93 12.32
CA CYS A 18 -14.38 25.93 12.36
C CYS A 18 -14.98 24.65 11.79
N ASN A 19 -14.50 24.26 10.61
CA ASN A 19 -14.69 22.90 10.11
C ASN A 19 -13.98 21.95 11.09
N GLN A 20 -14.61 21.68 12.23
CA GLN A 20 -14.18 20.66 13.17
C GLN A 20 -14.36 19.33 12.46
N LYS A 21 -13.31 18.87 11.79
CA LYS A 21 -13.23 17.50 11.29
C LYS A 21 -13.39 16.59 12.49
N THR A 22 -14.56 15.96 12.58
CA THR A 22 -14.96 15.10 13.67
C THR A 22 -13.86 14.05 13.88
N VAL A 23 -13.34 13.93 15.10
CA VAL A 23 -12.25 13.00 15.49
C VAL A 23 -12.59 11.54 15.15
N THR A 24 -13.87 11.25 14.89
CA THR A 24 -14.36 9.96 14.39
C THR A 24 -13.84 9.56 13.01
N GLU A 25 -13.43 10.51 12.14
CA GLU A 25 -12.81 10.16 10.85
C GLU A 25 -11.40 9.56 10.99
N PHE A 26 -10.75 9.74 12.15
CA PHE A 26 -9.44 9.15 12.45
C PHE A 26 -9.54 7.68 12.90
N TYR A 27 -10.70 7.24 13.39
CA TYR A 27 -10.95 5.90 13.95
C TYR A 27 -11.73 4.97 13.02
N SER A 28 -11.78 5.26 11.71
CA SER A 28 -12.28 4.28 10.75
C SER A 28 -11.21 3.21 10.51
N SER A 29 -11.28 2.11 11.27
CA SER A 29 -10.44 0.90 11.19
C SER A 29 -10.60 0.12 9.87
N SER A 30 -11.18 0.72 8.84
CA SER A 30 -11.46 0.11 7.53
C SER A 30 -11.17 1.04 6.35
N LYS A 31 -10.25 2.00 6.50
CA LYS A 31 -9.71 2.74 5.33
C LYS A 31 -8.90 1.77 4.49
N GLN A 32 -9.53 1.21 3.45
CA GLN A 32 -8.82 0.55 2.36
C GLN A 32 -7.72 1.50 1.88
N LYS A 33 -6.47 1.05 1.92
CA LYS A 33 -5.35 1.86 1.44
C LYS A 33 -5.58 2.12 -0.05
N ILE A 34 -5.82 3.39 -0.39
CA ILE A 34 -5.99 3.81 -1.78
C ILE A 34 -4.65 3.66 -2.48
N ILE A 35 -4.59 2.82 -3.51
CA ILE A 35 -3.41 2.70 -4.37
C ILE A 35 -3.32 3.97 -5.23
N PRO A 36 -2.19 4.72 -5.20
CA PRO A 36 -2.05 5.90 -6.03
C PRO A 36 -2.18 5.55 -7.53
N GLN A 37 -2.91 6.38 -8.29
CA GLN A 37 -3.16 6.11 -9.72
C GLN A 37 -1.90 5.94 -10.55
N ARG A 38 -0.83 6.69 -10.24
CA ARG A 38 0.48 6.53 -10.90
C ARG A 38 1.04 5.11 -10.77
N ILE A 39 0.88 4.50 -9.61
CA ILE A 39 1.36 3.13 -9.35
C ILE A 39 0.49 2.14 -10.10
N LYS A 40 -0.83 2.30 -10.02
CA LYS A 40 -1.77 1.46 -10.77
C LYS A 40 -1.50 1.50 -12.27
N SER A 41 -1.31 2.69 -12.84
CA SER A 41 -0.99 2.86 -14.26
C SER A 41 0.33 2.18 -14.62
N SER A 42 1.38 2.36 -13.82
CA SER A 42 2.68 1.74 -14.06
C SER A 42 2.59 0.21 -14.06
N ILE A 43 1.87 -0.38 -13.10
CA ILE A 43 1.63 -1.82 -13.06
C ILE A 43 0.81 -2.29 -14.26
N THR A 44 -0.23 -1.56 -14.66
CA THR A 44 -1.02 -1.90 -15.87
C THR A 44 -0.15 -1.94 -17.13
N THR A 45 0.75 -0.97 -17.29
CA THR A 45 1.69 -0.94 -18.43
C THR A 45 2.64 -2.14 -18.39
N ALA A 46 3.27 -2.42 -17.25
CA ALA A 46 4.19 -3.56 -17.11
C ALA A 46 3.49 -4.90 -17.40
N CYS A 47 2.24 -5.04 -16.96
CA CYS A 47 1.39 -6.19 -17.25
C CYS A 47 1.10 -6.37 -18.76
N ALA A 48 0.83 -5.26 -19.46
CA ALA A 48 0.62 -5.28 -20.90
C ALA A 48 1.92 -5.61 -21.67
N GLU A 49 3.06 -5.07 -21.23
CA GLU A 49 4.37 -5.37 -21.79
C GLU A 49 4.74 -6.84 -21.58
N PHE A 50 4.54 -7.38 -20.39
CA PHE A 50 4.73 -8.81 -20.11
C PHE A 50 3.89 -9.68 -21.05
N ALA A 51 2.62 -9.35 -21.25
CA ALA A 51 1.76 -10.09 -22.17
C ALA A 51 2.28 -10.04 -23.63
N ALA A 52 2.71 -8.86 -24.07
CA ALA A 52 3.20 -8.63 -25.43
C ALA A 52 4.57 -9.28 -25.70
N LEU A 53 5.52 -9.13 -24.79
CA LEU A 53 6.90 -9.61 -24.96
C LEU A 53 7.01 -11.13 -24.78
N ASP A 54 6.25 -11.70 -23.85
CA ASP A 54 6.34 -13.13 -23.52
C ASP A 54 5.26 -13.96 -24.24
N GLY A 55 4.44 -13.34 -25.09
CA GLY A 55 3.36 -14.00 -25.83
C GLY A 55 2.32 -14.63 -24.90
N ARG A 56 1.98 -13.96 -23.80
CA ARG A 56 1.04 -14.46 -22.79
C ARG A 56 -0.35 -13.86 -22.98
N ALA A 57 -1.37 -14.69 -22.77
CA ALA A 57 -2.75 -14.24 -22.76
C ALA A 57 -3.03 -13.32 -21.57
N PHE A 58 -3.90 -12.32 -21.73
CA PHE A 58 -4.21 -11.36 -20.66
C PHE A 58 -4.85 -12.04 -19.43
N GLU A 59 -5.57 -13.13 -19.65
CA GLU A 59 -6.16 -13.99 -18.62
C GLU A 59 -5.10 -14.60 -17.68
N THR A 60 -3.83 -14.65 -18.08
CA THR A 60 -2.73 -15.09 -17.20
C THR A 60 -2.70 -14.25 -15.91
N MET A 61 -2.98 -12.95 -16.01
CA MET A 61 -2.92 -12.02 -14.87
C MET A 61 -4.05 -12.20 -13.86
N SER A 62 -5.17 -12.81 -14.26
CA SER A 62 -6.26 -13.18 -13.34
C SER A 62 -6.07 -14.57 -12.73
N GLY A 63 -5.10 -15.35 -13.21
CA GLY A 63 -4.77 -16.66 -12.70
C GLY A 63 -4.21 -16.62 -11.28
N LYS A 64 -4.69 -17.53 -10.41
CA LYS A 64 -4.24 -17.62 -9.00
C LYS A 64 -2.72 -17.75 -8.85
N GLY A 65 -2.07 -18.51 -9.75
CA GLY A 65 -0.61 -18.69 -9.73
C GLY A 65 0.14 -17.37 -9.94
N PHE A 66 -0.28 -16.56 -10.91
CA PHE A 66 0.31 -15.25 -11.16
C PHE A 66 0.06 -14.28 -10.00
N LEU A 67 -1.17 -14.25 -9.45
CA LEU A 67 -1.49 -13.41 -8.30
C LEU A 67 -0.67 -13.78 -7.05
N ASN A 68 -0.46 -15.08 -6.80
CA ASN A 68 0.38 -15.55 -5.70
C ASN A 68 1.85 -15.13 -5.91
N LEU A 69 2.38 -15.27 -7.13
CA LEU A 69 3.72 -14.80 -7.46
C LEU A 69 3.84 -13.27 -7.24
N ALA A 70 2.89 -12.49 -7.75
CA ALA A 70 2.89 -11.05 -7.60
C ALA A 70 2.85 -10.62 -6.12
N GLN A 71 2.07 -11.32 -5.29
CA GLN A 71 2.03 -11.09 -3.85
C GLN A 71 3.39 -11.38 -3.19
N GLN A 72 4.04 -12.50 -3.53
CA GLN A 72 5.37 -12.85 -3.01
C GLN A 72 6.44 -11.82 -3.41
N LEU A 73 6.42 -11.36 -4.67
CA LEU A 73 7.32 -10.30 -5.14
C LEU A 73 7.07 -8.97 -4.42
N PHE A 74 5.80 -8.63 -4.19
CA PHE A 74 5.42 -7.43 -3.43
C PHE A 74 5.92 -7.49 -1.99
N ASP A 75 5.74 -8.63 -1.32
CA ASP A 75 6.21 -8.81 0.06
C ASP A 75 7.74 -8.86 0.15
N ALA A 76 8.43 -9.49 -0.80
CA ALA A 76 9.88 -9.42 -0.92
C ALA A 76 10.36 -7.97 -1.07
N GLY A 77 9.74 -7.19 -1.95
CA GLY A 77 10.05 -5.77 -2.13
C GLY A 77 9.88 -4.95 -0.84
N ARG A 78 8.92 -5.30 0.02
CA ARG A 78 8.74 -4.65 1.33
C ARG A 78 9.87 -4.95 2.31
N VAL A 79 10.43 -6.16 2.27
CA VAL A 79 11.56 -6.58 3.12
C VAL A 79 12.86 -5.95 2.63
N LEU A 80 13.08 -5.95 1.32
CA LEU A 80 14.31 -5.50 0.69
C LEU A 80 14.40 -3.96 0.61
N GLY A 81 13.26 -3.27 0.58
CA GLY A 81 13.20 -1.81 0.45
C GLY A 81 13.80 -1.31 -0.86
N ASN A 82 14.31 -0.08 -0.86
CA ASN A 82 14.94 0.55 -2.03
C ASN A 82 16.43 0.18 -2.12
N SER A 83 16.77 -1.10 -1.96
CA SER A 83 18.15 -1.55 -2.08
C SER A 83 18.59 -1.54 -3.55
N SER A 84 19.54 -0.66 -3.88
CA SER A 84 20.13 -0.57 -5.23
C SER A 84 21.12 -1.70 -5.54
N THR A 85 21.43 -2.57 -4.57
CA THR A 85 22.41 -3.65 -4.73
C THR A 85 21.79 -4.95 -5.20
N ILE A 86 20.46 -5.10 -5.10
CA ILE A 86 19.76 -6.33 -5.46
C ILE A 86 19.30 -6.22 -6.91
N LYS A 87 19.71 -7.20 -7.72
CA LYS A 87 19.25 -7.32 -9.09
C LYS A 87 18.05 -8.27 -9.16
N ILE A 88 17.12 -8.01 -10.08
CA ILE A 88 15.90 -8.84 -10.20
C ILE A 88 16.24 -10.26 -10.62
N GLU A 89 17.29 -10.43 -11.42
CA GLU A 89 17.79 -11.73 -11.88
C GLU A 89 18.29 -12.61 -10.73
N ASP A 90 18.70 -12.01 -9.60
CA ASP A 90 19.11 -12.75 -8.40
C ASP A 90 17.90 -13.25 -7.59
N LEU A 91 16.72 -12.64 -7.77
CA LEU A 91 15.49 -13.01 -7.08
C LEU A 91 14.71 -14.10 -7.83
N ILE A 92 14.76 -14.10 -9.16
CA ILE A 92 14.00 -15.02 -10.00
C ILE A 92 14.84 -16.28 -10.27
N PRO A 93 14.34 -17.49 -9.96
CA PRO A 93 15.08 -18.71 -10.21
C PRO A 93 15.32 -18.92 -11.71
N HIS A 94 16.50 -19.42 -12.05
CA HIS A 94 16.80 -19.84 -13.42
C HIS A 94 15.84 -20.95 -13.88
N SER A 95 15.57 -21.03 -15.18
CA SER A 95 14.64 -22.00 -15.76
C SER A 95 15.00 -23.47 -15.50
N THR A 96 16.27 -23.73 -15.16
CA THR A 96 16.82 -25.05 -14.85
C THR A 96 16.87 -25.35 -13.35
N THR A 97 16.48 -24.40 -12.49
CA THR A 97 16.47 -24.62 -11.06
C THR A 97 15.32 -25.57 -10.72
N PRO A 98 15.59 -26.76 -10.14
CA PRO A 98 14.53 -27.67 -9.73
C PRO A 98 13.65 -27.00 -8.67
N GLY A 99 12.34 -27.11 -8.82
CA GLY A 99 11.39 -26.56 -7.85
C GLY A 99 11.61 -27.20 -6.48
N TYR A 100 11.96 -26.38 -5.48
CA TYR A 100 11.95 -26.81 -4.08
C TYR A 100 10.50 -27.13 -3.71
N ARG A 101 10.17 -28.43 -3.61
CA ARG A 101 9.08 -28.87 -2.75
C ARG A 101 9.67 -29.01 -1.36
N ASP A 102 9.15 -28.25 -0.40
CA ASP A 102 9.41 -28.56 1.00
C ASP A 102 8.95 -30.00 1.29
N PRO A 103 9.72 -30.79 2.07
CA PRO A 103 9.35 -32.14 2.47
C PRO A 103 8.13 -32.18 3.40
#